data_AF-A0A1L9UTD4-F1
#
_entry.id   AF-A0A1L9UTD4-F1
#
_cell.length_a   1.000
_cell.length_b   1.000
_cell.length_c   1.000
_cell.angle_alpha   90.00
_cell.angle_beta   90.00
_cell.angle_gamma   90.00
#
_symmetry.space_group_name_H-M   'P 1'
#
loop_
_entity.id
_entity.type
_entity.pdbx_description
1 polymer ?
#
loop_
_entity_poly.entity_id
_entity_poly.type
_entity_poly.pdbx_seq_one_letter_code
_entity_poly.pdbx_strand_id
1 'polypeptide(L)'
;MPSTSIFIPNTLQGMPNLRMKLPSRNWMIFFTITGSFAAAIIYDRREKRRAQQKWCDLVAHISKEHLPIEQTRRKINVFLSAPPGDGLRIARDHFKEYVKPILVAAALDYQVIEGRREGDIRAGYAERIRKWRRKAGEPTTVVEDPTVEDVVFAARTQMGVIEEPGPKGDLVIGRHTWKEYVRGLHEGWLGPLDPPPPPPPTEEPAPAESSTPAAEASSEAKEGDANAPEQEKKEEKPAKPVGPTPAYISTSDYSSQPLPRTIPETLSGSVPIAFPHILGFLNTPIRLYRYLNQRHMAESVGRDVAAIVLASYSRPYNTDSGSSDASPISSDDTLGSTTYEQQTVLEEEEKEWHKSVHRKDEANPDKEREWLDDIVIDPRLASRMHRYSVSPEEEARAQRILEGQEYILGQERPVPVPFWKRMWVKYGYGEDEETLRRKPILGNLDEE
;
A
#
# COMPACT_ATOMS: atom_id res chain seq x y z
N MET A 1 -31.06 68.98 -51.97
CA MET A 1 -30.39 68.14 -50.95
C MET A 1 -31.45 67.34 -50.22
N PRO A 2 -31.55 66.01 -50.40
CA PRO A 2 -32.33 65.16 -49.54
C PRO A 2 -31.42 64.53 -48.46
N SER A 3 -31.89 64.58 -47.22
CA SER A 3 -31.26 63.98 -46.05
C SER A 3 -31.44 62.46 -46.07
N THR A 4 -30.37 61.72 -46.32
CA THR A 4 -30.29 60.27 -46.09
C THR A 4 -30.18 59.99 -44.58
N SER A 5 -31.28 59.52 -43.97
CA SER A 5 -31.24 58.89 -42.65
C SER A 5 -30.75 57.45 -42.80
N ILE A 6 -29.59 57.17 -42.21
CA ILE A 6 -29.04 55.82 -42.10
C ILE A 6 -29.82 55.10 -41.00
N PHE A 7 -30.67 54.16 -41.39
CA PHE A 7 -31.28 53.19 -40.48
C PHE A 7 -30.19 52.22 -40.02
N ILE A 8 -29.79 52.30 -38.74
CA ILE A 8 -29.02 51.26 -38.06
C ILE A 8 -30.05 50.32 -37.42
N PRO A 9 -30.25 49.08 -37.89
CA PRO A 9 -31.03 48.10 -37.15
C PRO A 9 -30.21 47.62 -35.94
N ASN A 10 -30.38 48.32 -34.82
CA ASN A 10 -30.09 47.76 -33.51
C ASN A 10 -31.11 46.68 -33.21
N THR A 11 -30.66 45.43 -33.11
CA THR A 11 -31.02 44.38 -32.12
C THR A 11 -30.95 43.00 -32.77
N LEU A 12 -29.94 42.24 -32.37
CA LEU A 12 -29.94 40.77 -32.43
C LEU A 12 -31.17 40.27 -31.64
N GLN A 13 -32.26 39.98 -32.36
CA GLN A 13 -33.39 39.19 -31.86
C GLN A 13 -32.87 37.79 -31.53
N GLY A 14 -33.01 37.36 -30.28
CA GLY A 14 -32.90 35.94 -29.95
C GLY A 14 -32.35 35.57 -28.58
N MET A 15 -31.75 36.49 -27.81
CA MET A 15 -31.41 36.19 -26.42
C MET A 15 -32.58 36.60 -25.50
N PRO A 16 -33.25 35.66 -24.81
CA PRO A 16 -34.30 36.01 -23.86
C PRO A 16 -33.69 36.94 -22.79
N ASN A 17 -34.43 37.98 -22.41
CA ASN A 17 -34.08 38.86 -21.30
C ASN A 17 -34.00 38.04 -20.01
N LEU A 18 -32.83 37.44 -19.73
CA LEU A 18 -32.50 36.80 -18.48
C LEU A 18 -32.46 37.88 -17.40
N ARG A 19 -33.63 38.18 -16.83
CA ARG A 19 -33.71 38.93 -15.56
C ARG A 19 -33.07 38.05 -14.49
N MET A 20 -31.76 38.23 -14.29
CA MET A 20 -30.98 37.64 -13.20
C MET A 20 -31.48 38.18 -11.86
N LYS A 21 -32.66 37.75 -11.44
CA LYS A 21 -33.16 37.97 -10.08
C LYS A 21 -32.31 37.11 -9.15
N LEU A 22 -31.78 37.74 -8.10
CA LEU A 22 -31.03 37.02 -7.08
C LEU A 22 -31.90 35.88 -6.52
N PRO A 23 -31.33 34.68 -6.33
CA PRO A 23 -32.04 33.59 -5.68
C PRO A 23 -32.49 34.00 -4.27
N SER A 24 -33.57 33.38 -3.78
CA SER A 24 -34.08 33.68 -2.44
C SER A 24 -33.05 33.37 -1.35
N ARG A 25 -33.21 33.94 -0.15
CA ARG A 25 -32.29 33.74 0.99
C ARG A 25 -31.96 32.26 1.25
N ASN A 26 -32.97 31.39 1.25
CA ASN A 26 -32.76 29.95 1.51
C ASN A 26 -31.96 29.29 0.39
N TRP A 27 -32.19 29.69 -0.87
CA TRP A 27 -31.40 29.23 -2.00
C TRP A 27 -29.97 29.74 -1.96
N MET A 28 -29.73 30.99 -1.55
CA MET A 28 -28.38 31.50 -1.35
C MET A 28 -27.63 30.72 -0.26
N ILE A 29 -28.27 30.45 0.87
CA ILE A 29 -27.69 29.62 1.95
C ILE A 29 -27.36 28.21 1.42
N PHE A 30 -28.30 27.60 0.69
CA PHE A 30 -28.09 26.27 0.12
C PHE A 30 -26.90 26.25 -0.86
N PHE A 31 -26.85 27.17 -1.82
CA PHE A 31 -25.78 27.24 -2.81
C PHE A 31 -24.42 27.62 -2.20
N THR A 32 -24.39 28.45 -1.17
CA THR A 32 -23.14 28.79 -0.49
C THR A 32 -22.58 27.60 0.29
N ILE A 33 -23.41 26.86 1.01
CA ILE A 33 -22.96 25.65 1.74
C ILE A 33 -22.54 24.55 0.76
N THR A 34 -23.37 24.22 -0.22
CA THR A 34 -23.05 23.16 -1.19
C THR A 34 -21.87 23.54 -2.09
N GLY A 35 -21.81 24.80 -2.53
CA GLY A 35 -20.71 25.34 -3.32
C GLY A 35 -19.38 25.36 -2.57
N SER A 36 -19.38 25.79 -1.30
CA SER A 36 -18.16 25.77 -0.48
C SER A 36 -17.66 24.35 -0.20
N PHE A 37 -18.57 23.41 0.09
CA PHE A 37 -18.21 22.00 0.28
C PHE A 37 -17.66 21.36 -1.00
N ALA A 38 -18.31 21.60 -2.14
CA ALA A 38 -17.83 21.11 -3.44
C ALA A 38 -16.45 21.72 -3.79
N ALA A 39 -16.26 23.02 -3.53
CA ALA A 39 -14.99 23.69 -3.71
C ALA A 39 -13.88 23.08 -2.85
N ALA A 40 -14.17 22.75 -1.58
CA ALA A 40 -13.22 22.08 -0.69
C ALA A 40 -12.80 20.69 -1.23
N ILE A 41 -13.74 19.89 -1.71
CA ILE A 41 -13.44 18.58 -2.33
C ILE A 41 -12.59 18.73 -3.59
N ILE A 42 -12.95 19.66 -4.47
CA ILE A 42 -12.23 19.89 -5.73
C ILE A 42 -10.81 20.39 -5.43
N TYR A 43 -10.67 21.29 -4.46
CA TYR A 43 -9.40 21.81 -3.99
C TYR A 43 -8.50 20.69 -3.44
N ASP A 44 -9.00 19.88 -2.50
CA ASP A 44 -8.19 18.82 -1.89
C ASP A 44 -7.78 17.75 -2.93
N ARG A 45 -8.69 17.38 -3.85
CA ARG A 45 -8.35 16.47 -4.96
C ARG A 45 -7.31 17.06 -5.91
N ARG A 46 -7.32 18.38 -6.14
CA ARG A 46 -6.32 19.05 -6.97
C ARG A 46 -4.96 19.04 -6.27
N GLU A 47 -4.91 19.44 -5.00
CA GLU A 47 -3.67 19.45 -4.22
C GLU A 47 -3.10 18.06 -3.98
N LYS A 48 -3.95 17.06 -3.73
CA LYS A 48 -3.56 15.65 -3.67
C LYS A 48 -2.89 15.19 -4.96
N ARG A 49 -3.48 15.48 -6.12
CA ARG A 49 -2.87 15.15 -7.42
C ARG A 49 -1.55 15.90 -7.64
N ARG A 50 -1.45 17.15 -7.19
CA ARG A 50 -0.22 17.94 -7.27
C ARG A 50 0.89 17.32 -6.41
N ALA A 51 0.58 16.91 -5.18
CA ALA A 51 1.50 16.21 -4.29
C ALA A 51 1.95 14.87 -4.89
N GLN A 52 1.03 14.07 -5.43
CA GLN A 52 1.38 12.82 -6.11
C GLN A 52 2.28 13.06 -7.33
N GLN A 53 1.95 14.04 -8.18
CA GLN A 53 2.75 14.40 -9.35
C GLN A 53 4.16 14.84 -8.96
N LYS A 54 4.31 15.65 -7.90
CA LYS A 54 5.62 16.05 -7.36
C LYS A 54 6.53 14.84 -7.10
N TRP A 55 6.03 13.83 -6.38
CA TRP A 55 6.83 12.64 -6.05
C TRP A 55 7.00 11.69 -7.24
N CYS A 56 6.00 11.56 -8.11
CA CYS A 56 6.12 10.82 -9.36
C CYS A 56 7.20 11.41 -10.28
N ASP A 57 7.20 12.73 -10.48
CA ASP A 57 8.16 13.43 -11.34
C ASP A 57 9.59 13.35 -10.76
N LEU A 58 9.71 13.36 -9.43
CA LEU A 58 11.00 13.18 -8.74
C LEU A 58 11.64 11.83 -9.12
N VAL A 59 10.88 10.73 -9.04
CA VAL A 59 11.37 9.37 -9.28
C VAL A 59 11.33 8.93 -10.75
N ALA A 60 10.61 9.65 -11.60
CA ALA A 60 10.35 9.24 -13.00
C ALA A 60 11.61 9.08 -13.84
N HIS A 61 12.74 9.69 -13.45
CA HIS A 61 14.00 9.52 -14.15
C HIS A 61 14.54 8.08 -14.11
N ILE A 62 14.26 7.32 -13.04
CA ILE A 62 14.68 5.92 -12.89
C ILE A 62 14.13 5.05 -14.02
N SER A 63 12.88 5.29 -14.43
CA SER A 63 12.23 4.55 -15.52
C SER A 63 12.94 4.67 -16.86
N LYS A 64 13.79 5.71 -17.03
CA LYS A 64 14.52 5.99 -18.26
C LYS A 64 15.93 5.43 -18.27
N GLU A 65 16.43 4.92 -17.15
CA GLU A 65 17.75 4.32 -17.13
C GLU A 65 17.72 3.02 -17.94
N HIS A 66 18.75 2.82 -18.75
CA HIS A 66 18.86 1.64 -19.59
C HIS A 66 19.39 0.48 -18.76
N LEU A 67 18.75 -0.68 -18.87
CA LEU A 67 19.23 -1.91 -18.27
C LEU A 67 19.85 -2.84 -19.33
N PRO A 68 20.88 -3.62 -18.96
CA PRO A 68 21.32 -4.75 -19.75
C PRO A 68 20.19 -5.75 -19.98
N ILE A 69 20.23 -6.48 -21.10
CA ILE A 69 19.21 -7.47 -21.49
C ILE A 69 19.14 -8.63 -20.48
N GLU A 70 20.27 -8.95 -19.86
CA GLU A 70 20.43 -10.02 -18.86
C GLU A 70 19.97 -9.62 -17.46
N GLN A 71 19.46 -8.39 -17.29
CA GLN A 71 19.17 -7.84 -15.96
C GLN A 71 17.69 -7.44 -15.84
N THR A 72 17.05 -7.88 -14.76
CA THR A 72 15.72 -7.40 -14.37
C THR A 72 15.82 -6.30 -13.31
N ARG A 73 14.91 -5.31 -13.36
CA ARG A 73 14.82 -4.28 -12.32
C ARG A 73 14.67 -4.89 -10.93
N ARG A 74 15.19 -4.20 -9.92
CA ARG A 74 14.99 -4.60 -8.52
C ARG A 74 13.50 -4.61 -8.15
N LYS A 75 13.12 -5.56 -7.30
CA LYS A 75 11.73 -5.75 -6.84
C LYS A 75 11.53 -5.23 -5.42
N ILE A 76 10.47 -4.46 -5.20
CA ILE A 76 10.07 -3.96 -3.87
C ILE A 76 8.99 -4.86 -3.27
N ASN A 77 9.11 -5.18 -1.97
CA ASN A 77 8.04 -5.90 -1.27
C ASN A 77 7.06 -4.91 -0.67
N VAL A 78 5.76 -5.17 -0.81
CA VAL A 78 4.70 -4.37 -0.22
C VAL A 78 3.87 -5.25 0.69
N PHE A 79 3.97 -5.02 1.99
CA PHE A 79 3.16 -5.68 3.01
C PHE A 79 1.91 -4.86 3.28
N LEU A 80 0.76 -5.49 3.18
CA LEU A 80 -0.51 -4.89 3.55
C LEU A 80 -1.41 -5.93 4.20
N SER A 81 -2.09 -5.58 5.28
CA SER A 81 -3.14 -6.42 5.86
C SER A 81 -4.44 -5.65 6.03
N ALA A 82 -5.54 -6.39 6.17
CA ALA A 82 -6.84 -5.80 6.47
C ALA A 82 -6.76 -4.97 7.76
N PRO A 83 -7.23 -3.71 7.77
CA PRO A 83 -7.23 -2.92 8.98
C PRO A 83 -8.12 -3.56 10.04
N PRO A 84 -7.81 -3.36 11.32
CA PRO A 84 -8.57 -3.97 12.40
C PRO A 84 -10.05 -3.55 12.39
N GLY A 85 -10.96 -4.53 12.19
CA GLY A 85 -12.41 -4.32 12.15
C GLY A 85 -13.01 -4.04 10.76
N ASP A 86 -12.21 -4.10 9.69
CA ASP A 86 -12.69 -3.98 8.30
C ASP A 86 -11.99 -5.00 7.39
N GLY A 87 -12.31 -5.00 6.09
CA GLY A 87 -11.75 -5.90 5.09
C GLY A 87 -10.52 -5.37 4.35
N LEU A 88 -9.83 -6.29 3.66
CA LEU A 88 -8.63 -6.02 2.87
C LEU A 88 -8.79 -4.97 1.75
N ARG A 89 -10.02 -4.72 1.31
CA ARG A 89 -10.30 -3.78 0.20
C ARG A 89 -9.75 -2.39 0.49
N ILE A 90 -9.86 -1.91 1.73
CA ILE A 90 -9.44 -0.56 2.10
C ILE A 90 -7.92 -0.42 2.05
N ALA A 91 -7.18 -1.43 2.51
CA ALA A 91 -5.72 -1.46 2.40
C ALA A 91 -5.27 -1.48 0.93
N ARG A 92 -5.96 -2.25 0.07
CA ARG A 92 -5.71 -2.26 -1.38
C ARG A 92 -6.02 -0.92 -2.03
N ASP A 93 -7.10 -0.25 -1.64
CA ASP A 93 -7.46 1.06 -2.16
C ASP A 93 -6.42 2.10 -1.74
N HIS A 94 -5.92 2.05 -0.49
CA HIS A 94 -4.82 2.89 -0.01
C HIS A 94 -3.53 2.68 -0.83
N PHE A 95 -3.14 1.42 -1.05
CA PHE A 95 -2.00 1.09 -1.91
C PHE A 95 -2.16 1.64 -3.33
N LYS A 96 -3.31 1.38 -3.96
CA LYS A 96 -3.59 1.85 -5.34
C LYS A 96 -3.60 3.37 -5.45
N GLU A 97 -4.10 4.04 -4.43
CA GLU A 97 -4.29 5.49 -4.46
C GLU A 97 -3.01 6.26 -4.17
N TYR A 98 -2.21 5.86 -3.17
CA TYR A 98 -1.06 6.64 -2.70
C TYR A 98 0.29 6.05 -3.10
N VAL A 99 0.45 4.72 -3.10
CA VAL A 99 1.76 4.06 -3.25
C VAL A 99 2.03 3.69 -4.71
N LYS A 100 1.07 2.99 -5.34
CA LYS A 100 1.20 2.44 -6.69
C LYS A 100 1.61 3.50 -7.74
N PRO A 101 1.05 4.72 -7.77
CA PRO A 101 1.42 5.69 -8.80
C PRO A 101 2.91 6.02 -8.83
N ILE A 102 3.57 6.06 -7.67
CA ILE A 102 4.99 6.41 -7.54
C ILE A 102 5.88 5.24 -7.99
N LEU A 103 5.53 4.01 -7.57
CA LEU A 103 6.23 2.80 -8.02
C LEU A 103 6.14 2.63 -9.55
N VAL A 104 4.97 2.91 -10.12
CA VAL A 104 4.73 2.86 -11.57
C VAL A 104 5.51 3.96 -12.30
N ALA A 105 5.58 5.18 -11.73
CA ALA A 105 6.35 6.27 -12.33
C ALA A 105 7.85 5.95 -12.43
N ALA A 106 8.39 5.20 -11.45
CA ALA A 106 9.77 4.72 -11.47
C ALA A 106 9.99 3.44 -12.30
N ALA A 107 8.93 2.83 -12.84
CA ALA A 107 8.96 1.53 -13.51
C ALA A 107 9.60 0.40 -12.67
N LEU A 108 9.32 0.39 -11.36
CA LEU A 108 9.79 -0.65 -10.44
C LEU A 108 8.75 -1.74 -10.26
N ASP A 109 9.22 -2.99 -10.33
CA ASP A 109 8.40 -4.15 -10.02
C ASP A 109 8.17 -4.24 -8.51
N TYR A 110 6.97 -4.71 -8.14
CA TYR A 110 6.62 -4.92 -6.74
C TYR A 110 5.93 -6.26 -6.52
N GLN A 111 6.15 -6.84 -5.33
CA GLN A 111 5.44 -8.02 -4.86
C GLN A 111 4.58 -7.64 -3.67
N VAL A 112 3.28 -7.89 -3.77
CA VAL A 112 2.33 -7.60 -2.68
C VAL A 112 2.15 -8.84 -1.83
N ILE A 113 2.39 -8.71 -0.53
CA ILE A 113 2.13 -9.73 0.50
C ILE A 113 0.91 -9.26 1.28
N GLU A 114 -0.18 -10.00 1.16
CA GLU A 114 -1.48 -9.62 1.71
C GLU A 114 -1.86 -10.49 2.91
N GLY A 115 -2.23 -9.85 4.02
CA GLY A 115 -2.79 -10.53 5.21
C GLY A 115 -4.29 -10.25 5.33
N ARG A 116 -5.12 -11.31 5.38
CA ARG A 116 -6.57 -11.15 5.56
C ARG A 116 -6.97 -11.16 7.02
N ARG A 117 -6.25 -11.91 7.84
CA ARG A 117 -6.44 -12.08 9.27
C ARG A 117 -5.19 -11.60 10.00
N GLU A 118 -5.38 -11.27 11.27
CA GLU A 118 -4.27 -11.07 12.22
C GLU A 118 -3.37 -12.30 12.20
N GLY A 119 -2.06 -12.07 12.10
CA GLY A 119 -1.02 -13.10 12.09
C GLY A 119 -0.64 -13.63 10.70
N ASP A 120 -1.40 -13.32 9.64
CA ASP A 120 -1.11 -13.78 8.28
C ASP A 120 0.21 -13.18 7.74
N ILE A 121 0.49 -11.89 8.03
CA ILE A 121 1.71 -11.23 7.55
C ILE A 121 2.92 -11.77 8.30
N ARG A 122 2.80 -11.93 9.62
CA ARG A 122 3.84 -12.56 10.44
C ARG A 122 4.18 -13.95 9.89
N ALA A 123 3.18 -14.81 9.75
CA ALA A 123 3.33 -16.18 9.25
C ALA A 123 3.99 -16.19 7.86
N GLY A 124 3.45 -15.40 6.93
CA GLY A 124 3.96 -15.33 5.56
C GLY A 124 5.40 -14.81 5.47
N TYR A 125 5.75 -13.81 6.28
CA TYR A 125 7.10 -13.25 6.26
C TYR A 125 8.12 -14.15 6.95
N ALA A 126 7.77 -14.71 8.11
CA ALA A 126 8.61 -15.68 8.80
C ALA A 126 8.93 -16.88 7.91
N GLU A 127 7.90 -17.42 7.23
CA GLU A 127 8.09 -18.54 6.32
C GLU A 127 8.98 -18.18 5.11
N ARG A 128 8.84 -16.96 4.59
CA ARG A 128 9.73 -16.47 3.53
C ARG A 128 11.19 -16.40 3.97
N ILE A 129 11.45 -15.97 5.20
CA ILE A 129 12.81 -15.94 5.78
C ILE A 129 13.32 -17.37 5.99
N ARG A 130 12.52 -18.28 6.55
CA ARG A 130 12.89 -19.70 6.70
C ARG A 130 13.23 -20.33 5.36
N LYS A 131 12.42 -20.08 4.33
CA LYS A 131 12.67 -20.53 2.97
C LYS A 131 14.00 -20.05 2.43
N TRP A 132 14.32 -18.78 2.67
CA TRP A 132 15.62 -18.22 2.30
C TRP A 132 16.78 -18.91 3.04
N ARG A 133 16.65 -19.10 4.36
CA ARG A 133 17.65 -19.80 5.20
C ARG A 133 17.87 -21.26 4.77
N ARG A 134 16.80 -21.95 4.40
CA ARG A 134 16.84 -23.33 3.87
C ARG A 134 17.57 -23.39 2.53
N LYS A 135 17.31 -22.44 1.62
CA LYS A 135 18.05 -22.31 0.35
C LYS A 135 19.53 -21.96 0.56
N ALA A 136 19.85 -21.25 1.65
CA ALA A 136 21.23 -20.95 2.04
C ALA A 136 21.98 -22.15 2.65
N GLY A 137 21.33 -23.32 2.79
CA GLY A 137 21.96 -24.58 3.19
C GLY A 137 21.88 -24.90 4.68
N GLU A 138 20.99 -24.26 5.44
CA GLU A 138 20.76 -24.63 6.83
C GLU A 138 20.07 -26.01 6.93
N PRO A 139 20.47 -26.87 7.89
CA PRO A 139 19.90 -28.21 8.04
C PRO A 139 18.41 -28.12 8.42
N THR A 140 17.57 -28.89 7.74
CA THR A 140 16.11 -28.89 7.91
C THR A 140 15.55 -30.26 7.55
N THR A 141 14.49 -30.69 8.23
CA THR A 141 13.78 -31.95 7.95
C THR A 141 12.61 -31.78 6.97
N VAL A 142 12.07 -30.57 6.85
CA VAL A 142 11.02 -30.17 5.89
C VAL A 142 11.52 -30.19 4.44
N VAL A 143 10.87 -31.00 3.61
CA VAL A 143 11.00 -30.98 2.15
C VAL A 143 10.01 -29.95 1.61
N GLU A 144 10.50 -28.93 0.90
CA GLU A 144 9.64 -27.94 0.26
C GLU A 144 9.28 -28.31 -1.17
N ASP A 145 8.01 -28.14 -1.48
CA ASP A 145 7.55 -28.10 -2.87
C ASP A 145 7.93 -26.75 -3.50
N PRO A 146 8.51 -26.74 -4.72
CA PRO A 146 8.86 -25.50 -5.40
C PRO A 146 7.60 -24.69 -5.71
N THR A 147 7.58 -23.41 -5.33
CA THR A 147 6.48 -22.51 -5.71
C THR A 147 6.66 -22.07 -7.17
N VAL A 148 5.59 -21.59 -7.80
CA VAL A 148 5.65 -21.05 -9.17
C VAL A 148 6.73 -19.98 -9.31
N GLU A 149 6.89 -19.12 -8.30
CA GLU A 149 7.94 -18.10 -8.26
C GLU A 149 9.35 -18.71 -8.23
N ASP A 150 9.55 -19.82 -7.52
CA ASP A 150 10.84 -20.52 -7.49
C ASP A 150 11.16 -21.15 -8.84
N VAL A 151 10.16 -21.74 -9.50
CA VAL A 151 10.34 -22.34 -10.83
C VAL A 151 10.74 -21.26 -11.84
N VAL A 152 10.06 -20.11 -11.80
CA VAL A 152 10.40 -18.96 -12.64
C VAL A 152 11.79 -18.42 -12.31
N PHE A 153 12.14 -18.32 -11.03
CA PHE A 153 13.47 -17.86 -10.60
C PHE A 153 14.58 -18.83 -11.04
N ALA A 154 14.37 -20.14 -10.90
CA ALA A 154 15.32 -21.16 -11.35
C ALA A 154 15.51 -21.13 -12.87
N ALA A 155 14.42 -20.99 -13.64
CA ALA A 155 14.49 -20.84 -15.09
C ALA A 155 15.27 -19.58 -15.50
N ARG A 156 15.02 -18.44 -14.84
CA ARG A 156 15.77 -17.18 -15.05
C ARG A 156 17.25 -17.34 -14.75
N THR A 157 17.57 -17.97 -13.62
CA THR A 157 18.95 -18.23 -13.20
C THR A 157 19.67 -19.12 -14.21
N GLN A 158 19.01 -20.15 -14.75
CA GLN A 158 19.55 -21.01 -15.82
C GLN A 158 19.77 -20.26 -17.13
N MET A 159 18.94 -19.26 -17.44
CA MET A 159 19.10 -18.38 -18.60
C MET A 159 20.14 -17.26 -18.38
N GLY A 160 20.78 -17.20 -17.21
CA GLY A 160 21.74 -16.14 -16.86
C GLY A 160 21.11 -14.79 -16.54
N VAL A 161 19.79 -14.74 -16.31
CA VAL A 161 19.09 -13.50 -15.96
C VAL A 161 19.28 -13.20 -14.48
N ILE A 162 19.86 -12.04 -14.17
CA ILE A 162 20.16 -11.59 -12.81
C ILE A 162 19.26 -10.42 -12.39
N GLU A 163 18.97 -10.34 -11.10
CA GLU A 163 18.32 -9.14 -10.54
C GLU A 163 19.33 -8.00 -10.44
N GLU A 164 18.86 -6.77 -10.65
CA GLU A 164 19.65 -5.57 -10.49
C GLU A 164 20.35 -5.52 -9.12
N PRO A 165 21.68 -5.37 -9.09
CA PRO A 165 22.41 -5.25 -7.85
C PRO A 165 22.03 -3.92 -7.21
N GLY A 166 21.30 -3.98 -6.10
CA GLY A 166 20.84 -2.78 -5.44
C GLY A 166 20.14 -3.08 -4.12
N PRO A 167 19.98 -2.04 -3.29
CA PRO A 167 19.24 -2.16 -2.05
C PRO A 167 17.82 -2.65 -2.33
N LYS A 168 17.44 -3.78 -1.73
CA LYS A 168 16.03 -4.19 -1.66
C LYS A 168 15.33 -3.40 -0.58
N GLY A 169 14.01 -3.34 -0.64
CA GLY A 169 13.24 -2.64 0.38
C GLY A 169 11.85 -3.20 0.58
N ASP A 170 11.39 -3.02 1.81
CA ASP A 170 10.10 -3.48 2.30
C ASP A 170 9.22 -2.27 2.64
N LEU A 171 8.11 -2.09 1.92
CA LEU A 171 7.07 -1.11 2.23
C LEU A 171 6.01 -1.78 3.13
N VAL A 172 5.72 -1.21 4.29
CA VAL A 172 4.79 -1.81 5.26
C VAL A 172 3.64 -0.84 5.54
N ILE A 173 2.42 -1.19 5.14
CA ILE A 173 1.26 -0.28 5.19
C ILE A 173 0.47 -0.47 6.49
N GLY A 174 0.55 0.52 7.37
CA GLY A 174 -0.19 0.62 8.63
C GLY A 174 0.52 0.01 9.83
N ARG A 175 0.20 0.51 11.01
CA ARG A 175 0.77 0.07 12.30
C ARG A 175 0.55 -1.41 12.58
N HIS A 176 -0.65 -1.93 12.32
CA HIS A 176 -1.00 -3.34 12.54
C HIS A 176 -0.13 -4.27 11.67
N THR A 177 0.06 -3.93 10.39
CA THR A 177 0.98 -4.64 9.50
C THR A 177 2.44 -4.51 9.97
N TRP A 178 2.84 -3.34 10.50
CA TRP A 178 4.18 -3.11 11.04
C TRP A 178 4.49 -4.00 12.25
N LYS A 179 3.53 -4.16 13.17
CA LYS A 179 3.68 -5.09 14.31
C LYS A 179 3.90 -6.52 13.84
N GLU A 180 3.07 -7.00 12.91
CA GLU A 180 3.22 -8.34 12.33
C GLU A 180 4.52 -8.50 11.52
N TYR A 181 4.95 -7.47 10.79
CA TYR A 181 6.19 -7.47 10.04
C TYR A 181 7.40 -7.62 10.95
N VAL A 182 7.50 -6.80 12.01
CA VAL A 182 8.60 -6.88 12.98
C VAL A 182 8.56 -8.23 13.70
N ARG A 183 7.37 -8.69 14.10
CA ARG A 183 7.19 -9.98 14.74
C ARG A 183 7.62 -11.15 13.84
N GLY A 184 7.24 -11.12 12.57
CA GLY A 184 7.59 -12.12 11.57
C GLY A 184 9.07 -12.10 11.20
N LEU A 185 9.70 -10.92 11.19
CA LEU A 185 11.15 -10.77 11.02
C LEU A 185 11.91 -11.51 12.11
N HIS A 186 11.55 -11.26 13.38
CA HIS A 186 12.18 -11.90 14.53
C HIS A 186 11.92 -13.40 14.55
N GLU A 187 10.67 -13.81 14.29
CA GLU A 187 10.30 -15.22 14.20
C GLU A 187 11.06 -15.96 13.09
N GLY A 188 11.26 -15.32 11.93
CA GLY A 188 11.94 -15.94 10.79
C GLY A 188 13.43 -16.15 11.01
N TRP A 189 14.10 -15.21 11.70
CA TRP A 189 15.55 -15.30 11.96
C TRP A 189 15.89 -16.06 13.25
N LEU A 190 15.14 -15.85 14.33
CA LEU A 190 15.43 -16.48 15.63
C LEU A 190 14.68 -17.80 15.82
N GLY A 191 13.56 -18.00 15.11
CA GLY A 191 12.78 -19.22 15.22
C GLY A 191 13.42 -20.43 14.54
N PRO A 192 12.97 -21.64 14.91
CA PRO A 192 13.38 -22.87 14.24
C PRO A 192 12.90 -22.91 12.79
N LEU A 193 13.61 -23.70 11.97
CA LEU A 193 13.23 -23.96 10.57
C LEU A 193 12.14 -25.01 10.46
N ASP A 194 12.16 -25.99 11.36
CA ASP A 194 11.19 -27.07 11.41
C ASP A 194 9.97 -26.64 12.25
N PRO A 195 8.75 -27.05 11.85
CA PRO A 195 7.52 -26.72 12.57
C PRO A 195 7.56 -27.27 14.00
N PRO A 196 7.12 -26.50 15.02
CA PRO A 196 6.94 -27.04 16.35
C PRO A 196 5.89 -28.16 16.32
N PRO A 197 5.98 -29.13 17.23
CA PRO A 197 4.96 -30.17 17.34
C PRO A 197 3.58 -29.53 17.53
N PRO A 198 2.53 -30.00 16.83
CA PRO A 198 1.21 -29.40 16.93
C PRO A 198 0.74 -29.42 18.39
N PRO A 199 0.06 -28.37 18.87
CA PRO A 199 -0.53 -28.40 20.21
C PRO A 199 -1.52 -29.57 20.31
N PRO A 200 -1.67 -30.19 21.50
CA PRO A 200 -2.65 -31.25 21.68
C PRO A 200 -4.04 -30.73 21.30
N PRO A 201 -4.87 -31.51 20.59
CA PRO A 201 -6.18 -31.06 20.14
C PRO A 201 -7.05 -30.71 21.35
N THR A 202 -7.40 -29.44 21.49
CA THR A 202 -8.46 -28.99 22.39
C THR A 202 -9.78 -29.46 21.80
N GLU A 203 -10.49 -30.35 22.51
CA GLU A 203 -11.82 -30.83 22.15
C GLU A 203 -12.84 -29.68 22.21
N GLU A 204 -13.08 -29.00 21.09
CA GLU A 204 -14.30 -28.21 20.90
C GLU A 204 -15.44 -29.17 20.52
N PRO A 205 -16.60 -29.14 21.21
CA PRO A 205 -17.71 -30.03 20.94
C PRO A 205 -18.39 -29.65 19.62
N ALA A 206 -18.61 -30.66 18.77
CA ALA A 206 -19.33 -30.56 17.51
C ALA A 206 -20.74 -29.95 17.73
N PRO A 207 -21.18 -28.99 16.89
CA PRO A 207 -22.57 -28.51 16.95
C PRO A 207 -23.50 -29.63 16.47
N ALA A 208 -24.40 -30.02 17.35
CA ALA A 208 -25.46 -30.98 17.11
C ALA A 208 -26.31 -30.60 15.87
N GLU A 209 -26.52 -31.60 15.02
CA GLU A 209 -27.46 -31.59 13.91
C GLU A 209 -28.87 -31.23 14.42
N SER A 210 -29.46 -30.17 13.86
CA SER A 210 -30.90 -29.91 13.99
C SER A 210 -31.59 -30.24 12.67
N SER A 211 -32.23 -31.40 12.67
CA SER A 211 -33.19 -31.85 11.68
C SER A 211 -34.53 -31.10 11.83
N THR A 212 -35.06 -30.56 10.75
CA THR A 212 -36.51 -30.40 10.56
C THR A 212 -36.91 -30.69 9.10
N PRO A 213 -38.10 -31.26 8.84
CA PRO A 213 -38.40 -31.94 7.60
C PRO A 213 -39.22 -31.14 6.58
N ALA A 214 -39.12 -31.64 5.35
CA ALA A 214 -39.80 -31.39 4.08
C ALA A 214 -41.19 -30.71 4.07
N ALA A 215 -41.38 -29.86 3.06
CA ALA A 215 -42.66 -29.64 2.38
C ALA A 215 -42.51 -30.01 0.90
N GLU A 216 -43.34 -30.95 0.46
CA GLU A 216 -43.46 -31.49 -0.90
C GLU A 216 -44.21 -30.50 -1.82
N ALA A 217 -43.85 -30.50 -3.12
CA ALA A 217 -44.76 -30.74 -4.26
C ALA A 217 -44.20 -30.16 -5.57
N SER A 218 -43.74 -31.03 -6.47
CA SER A 218 -44.39 -31.26 -7.78
C SER A 218 -43.46 -32.09 -8.69
N SER A 219 -43.97 -33.26 -9.03
CA SER A 219 -43.46 -34.24 -9.99
C SER A 219 -43.79 -33.83 -11.43
N GLU A 220 -42.88 -34.08 -12.39
CA GLU A 220 -43.16 -34.97 -13.52
C GLU A 220 -41.88 -35.31 -14.31
N ALA A 221 -41.85 -36.56 -14.78
CA ALA A 221 -40.69 -37.32 -15.24
C ALA A 221 -40.34 -37.12 -16.73
N LYS A 222 -39.09 -37.47 -17.09
CA LYS A 222 -38.79 -38.29 -18.29
C LYS A 222 -37.41 -38.95 -18.21
N GLU A 223 -37.38 -40.17 -18.75
CA GLU A 223 -36.39 -41.24 -18.67
C GLU A 223 -35.06 -41.01 -19.39
N GLY A 224 -34.03 -41.72 -18.92
CA GLY A 224 -33.09 -42.49 -19.75
C GLY A 224 -31.77 -41.81 -20.13
N ASP A 225 -30.66 -42.19 -19.52
CA ASP A 225 -29.77 -43.24 -20.05
C ASP A 225 -28.55 -43.43 -19.15
N ALA A 226 -28.03 -44.67 -19.13
CA ALA A 226 -26.92 -45.11 -18.31
C ALA A 226 -25.57 -44.75 -18.96
N ASN A 227 -24.66 -44.17 -18.18
CA ASN A 227 -23.25 -44.57 -18.23
C ASN A 227 -22.49 -44.04 -17.01
N ALA A 228 -21.92 -44.96 -16.25
CA ALA A 228 -20.84 -44.69 -15.31
C ALA A 228 -19.60 -44.20 -16.08
N PRO A 229 -18.73 -43.39 -15.46
CA PRO A 229 -17.53 -44.02 -14.93
C PRO A 229 -17.03 -43.46 -13.58
N GLU A 230 -16.36 -44.38 -12.88
CA GLU A 230 -15.19 -44.20 -12.01
C GLU A 230 -15.26 -43.22 -10.83
N GLN A 231 -15.33 -43.83 -9.65
CA GLN A 231 -14.92 -43.25 -8.37
C GLN A 231 -13.44 -42.87 -8.40
N GLU A 232 -13.14 -41.60 -8.64
CA GLU A 232 -11.90 -41.00 -8.16
C GLU A 232 -11.99 -40.88 -6.62
N LYS A 233 -11.18 -41.68 -5.92
CA LYS A 233 -10.81 -41.43 -4.53
C LYS A 233 -10.19 -40.04 -4.46
N LYS A 234 -10.97 -39.04 -4.02
CA LYS A 234 -10.41 -37.82 -3.44
C LYS A 234 -9.65 -38.22 -2.18
N GLU A 235 -8.32 -38.26 -2.29
CA GLU A 235 -7.45 -38.17 -1.14
C GLU A 235 -7.81 -36.87 -0.39
N GLU A 236 -8.43 -37.03 0.79
CA GLU A 236 -8.62 -35.96 1.75
C GLU A 236 -7.25 -35.44 2.15
N LYS A 237 -6.81 -34.37 1.48
CA LYS A 237 -5.78 -33.49 2.03
C LYS A 237 -6.31 -33.00 3.38
N PRO A 238 -5.56 -33.15 4.48
CA PRO A 238 -6.00 -32.70 5.79
C PRO A 238 -6.41 -31.23 5.69
N ALA A 239 -7.59 -30.90 6.23
CA ALA A 239 -8.13 -29.56 6.22
C ALA A 239 -7.06 -28.61 6.78
N LYS A 240 -6.56 -27.70 5.93
CA LYS A 240 -5.60 -26.68 6.37
C LYS A 240 -6.24 -25.93 7.55
N PRO A 241 -5.49 -25.68 8.64
CA PRO A 241 -6.02 -24.97 9.79
C PRO A 241 -6.65 -23.65 9.32
N VAL A 242 -7.81 -23.32 9.88
CA VAL A 242 -8.63 -22.19 9.42
C VAL A 242 -7.96 -20.83 9.71
N GLY A 243 -6.85 -20.78 10.45
CA GLY A 243 -6.14 -19.56 10.84
C GLY A 243 -4.68 -19.51 10.37
N PRO A 244 -3.98 -18.39 10.68
CA PRO A 244 -2.54 -18.27 10.42
C PRO A 244 -1.77 -19.39 11.15
N THR A 245 -0.60 -19.76 10.63
CA THR A 245 0.26 -20.73 11.31
C THR A 245 0.67 -20.19 12.69
N PRO A 246 0.61 -20.97 13.77
CA PRO A 246 1.03 -20.50 15.09
C PRO A 246 2.51 -20.09 15.05
N ALA A 247 2.89 -19.13 15.89
CA ALA A 247 4.28 -18.67 15.96
C ALA A 247 5.21 -19.80 16.44
N TYR A 248 6.38 -19.93 15.81
CA TYR A 248 7.31 -21.03 16.13
C TYR A 248 8.15 -20.76 17.39
N ILE A 249 8.14 -19.51 17.87
CA ILE A 249 8.92 -19.06 19.02
C ILE A 249 8.16 -17.94 19.72
N SER A 250 8.20 -17.92 21.06
CA SER A 250 7.63 -16.85 21.88
C SER A 250 8.55 -15.62 21.91
N THR A 251 8.00 -14.43 22.15
CA THR A 251 8.78 -13.19 22.25
C THR A 251 9.76 -13.20 23.43
N SER A 252 9.43 -13.90 24.52
CA SER A 252 10.32 -14.07 25.69
C SER A 252 11.58 -14.87 25.39
N ASP A 253 11.55 -15.73 24.37
CA ASP A 253 12.67 -16.61 24.04
C ASP A 253 13.68 -15.96 23.08
N TYR A 254 13.47 -14.73 22.61
CA TYR A 254 14.35 -14.10 21.61
C TYR A 254 15.82 -14.03 22.07
N SER A 255 16.04 -13.61 23.32
CA SER A 255 17.38 -13.46 23.87
C SER A 255 18.12 -14.79 24.04
N SER A 256 17.42 -15.91 24.21
CA SER A 256 18.03 -17.22 24.41
C SER A 256 18.39 -17.91 23.10
N GLN A 257 17.81 -17.50 21.97
CA GLN A 257 18.10 -18.13 20.69
C GLN A 257 19.44 -17.73 20.08
N PRO A 258 20.16 -18.68 19.45
CA PRO A 258 21.35 -18.37 18.67
C PRO A 258 20.98 -17.68 17.35
N LEU A 259 21.81 -16.74 16.91
CA LEU A 259 21.66 -16.16 15.58
C LEU A 259 22.09 -17.18 14.50
N PRO A 260 21.33 -17.34 13.41
CA PRO A 260 21.74 -18.16 12.29
C PRO A 260 22.95 -17.55 11.60
N ARG A 261 23.85 -18.42 11.09
CA ARG A 261 25.05 -17.98 10.36
C ARG A 261 24.74 -17.32 9.02
N THR A 262 23.55 -17.57 8.49
CA THR A 262 23.10 -17.02 7.21
C THR A 262 22.54 -15.60 7.33
N ILE A 263 22.38 -15.07 8.55
CA ILE A 263 21.83 -13.72 8.72
C ILE A 263 22.76 -12.68 8.05
N PRO A 264 22.23 -11.76 7.22
CA PRO A 264 23.04 -10.71 6.63
C PRO A 264 23.49 -9.71 7.71
N GLU A 265 24.62 -9.04 7.44
CA GLU A 265 25.13 -7.97 8.32
C GLU A 265 24.16 -6.80 8.40
N THR A 266 23.55 -6.44 7.27
CA THR A 266 22.52 -5.40 7.16
C THR A 266 21.25 -5.99 6.57
N LEU A 267 20.12 -5.79 7.23
CA LEU A 267 18.81 -6.19 6.69
C LEU A 267 18.34 -5.19 5.63
N SER A 268 17.47 -5.64 4.74
CA SER A 268 16.80 -4.78 3.76
C SER A 268 16.09 -3.63 4.47
N GLY A 269 16.22 -2.41 3.94
CA GLY A 269 15.59 -1.25 4.55
C GLY A 269 14.06 -1.35 4.51
N SER A 270 13.41 -1.01 5.61
CA SER A 270 11.95 -1.02 5.75
C SER A 270 11.40 0.40 5.87
N VAL A 271 10.25 0.66 5.24
CA VAL A 271 9.55 1.94 5.34
C VAL A 271 8.11 1.71 5.81
N PRO A 272 7.79 2.09 7.05
CA PRO A 272 6.42 2.08 7.56
C PRO A 272 5.63 3.24 6.92
N ILE A 273 4.47 2.92 6.34
CA ILE A 273 3.57 3.86 5.69
C ILE A 273 2.33 4.02 6.57
N ALA A 274 1.97 5.26 6.91
CA ALA A 274 0.76 5.54 7.66
C ALA A 274 -0.51 5.02 6.94
N PHE A 275 -1.42 4.44 7.70
CA PHE A 275 -2.71 3.94 7.24
C PHE A 275 -3.82 4.25 8.27
N PRO A 276 -4.16 5.53 8.46
CA PRO A 276 -5.16 5.93 9.44
C PRO A 276 -6.55 5.41 9.05
N HIS A 277 -7.08 4.50 9.86
CA HIS A 277 -8.37 3.87 9.63
C HIS A 277 -9.23 3.87 10.91
N ILE A 278 -10.07 4.90 11.06
CA ILE A 278 -11.01 5.00 12.19
C ILE A 278 -12.36 4.42 11.78
N LEU A 279 -12.96 3.59 12.65
CA LEU A 279 -14.33 3.08 12.54
C LEU A 279 -15.33 3.78 13.50
N GLY A 280 -16.62 3.81 13.16
CA GLY A 280 -17.70 4.31 14.03
C GLY A 280 -18.43 5.60 13.59
N PHE A 281 -19.68 5.74 14.04
CA PHE A 281 -20.55 6.88 13.69
C PHE A 281 -20.14 8.20 14.37
N LEU A 282 -19.77 8.15 15.65
CA LEU A 282 -19.31 9.34 16.39
C LEU A 282 -18.00 9.92 15.82
N ASN A 283 -17.23 9.10 15.10
CA ASN A 283 -16.00 9.48 14.44
C ASN A 283 -16.22 10.06 13.03
N THR A 284 -17.47 10.22 12.58
CA THR A 284 -17.80 10.80 11.26
C THR A 284 -17.26 12.21 11.04
N PRO A 285 -17.20 13.14 12.03
CA PRO A 285 -16.60 14.46 11.82
C PRO A 285 -15.09 14.38 11.55
N ILE A 286 -14.38 13.49 12.26
CA ILE A 286 -12.94 13.26 12.07
C ILE A 286 -12.69 12.65 10.68
N ARG A 287 -13.52 11.68 10.28
CA ARG A 287 -13.47 11.07 8.95
C ARG A 287 -13.71 12.10 7.84
N LEU A 288 -14.68 13.01 8.03
CA LEU A 288 -14.95 14.08 7.08
C LEU A 288 -13.76 15.06 6.99
N TYR A 289 -13.18 15.43 8.13
CA TYR A 289 -11.98 16.26 8.17
C TYR A 289 -10.82 15.61 7.42
N ARG A 290 -10.57 14.31 7.62
CA ARG A 290 -9.53 13.56 6.88
C ARG A 290 -9.83 13.45 5.39
N TYR A 291 -11.10 13.24 5.03
CA TYR A 291 -11.53 13.19 3.64
C TYR A 291 -11.31 14.52 2.89
N LEU A 292 -11.37 15.66 3.59
CA LEU A 292 -11.08 16.99 3.03
C LEU A 292 -9.60 17.41 3.14
N ASN A 293 -8.74 16.55 3.69
CA ASN A 293 -7.32 16.82 3.93
C ASN A 293 -6.42 15.67 3.47
N GLN A 294 -6.85 14.93 2.44
CA GLN A 294 -6.08 13.79 1.89
C GLN A 294 -4.76 14.24 1.25
N ARG A 295 -4.63 15.52 0.90
CA ARG A 295 -3.36 16.08 0.38
C ARG A 295 -2.17 15.87 1.31
N HIS A 296 -2.37 15.93 2.62
CA HIS A 296 -1.28 15.75 3.59
C HIS A 296 -0.82 14.30 3.66
N MET A 297 -1.77 13.35 3.58
CA MET A 297 -1.46 11.92 3.47
C MET A 297 -0.72 11.62 2.17
N ALA A 298 -1.14 12.21 1.05
CA ALA A 298 -0.47 12.03 -0.22
C ALA A 298 0.97 12.58 -0.21
N GLU A 299 1.21 13.67 0.50
CA GLU A 299 2.54 14.25 0.66
C GLU A 299 3.45 13.37 1.55
N SER A 300 2.96 12.91 2.71
CA SER A 300 3.75 12.08 3.63
C SER A 300 4.06 10.71 3.02
N VAL A 301 3.03 10.00 2.52
CA VAL A 301 3.21 8.71 1.86
C VAL A 301 4.06 8.85 0.60
N GLY A 302 3.89 9.95 -0.14
CA GLY A 302 4.68 10.20 -1.33
C GLY A 302 6.18 10.35 -1.04
N ARG A 303 6.52 11.07 0.03
CA ARG A 303 7.89 11.19 0.53
C ARG A 303 8.48 9.84 0.94
N ASP A 304 7.75 9.06 1.73
CA ASP A 304 8.21 7.77 2.23
C ASP A 304 8.42 6.75 1.09
N VAL A 305 7.50 6.71 0.11
CA VAL A 305 7.64 5.83 -1.07
C VAL A 305 8.76 6.32 -1.98
N ALA A 306 8.94 7.62 -2.18
CA ALA A 306 10.07 8.14 -2.95
C ALA A 306 11.41 7.78 -2.30
N ALA A 307 11.50 7.78 -0.96
CA ALA A 307 12.72 7.41 -0.24
C ALA A 307 13.20 5.99 -0.57
N ILE A 308 12.30 5.01 -0.58
CA ILE A 308 12.66 3.62 -0.92
C ILE A 308 12.96 3.43 -2.41
N VAL A 309 12.28 4.19 -3.28
CA VAL A 309 12.44 4.14 -4.73
C VAL A 309 13.77 4.74 -5.16
N LEU A 310 14.19 5.85 -4.56
CA LEU A 310 15.51 6.44 -4.78
C LEU A 310 16.61 5.64 -4.08
N ALA A 311 16.31 5.11 -2.89
CA ALA A 311 17.24 4.38 -2.02
C ALA A 311 18.58 5.10 -1.81
N SER A 312 18.60 6.44 -1.93
CA SER A 312 19.81 7.27 -1.88
C SER A 312 20.37 7.41 -0.48
N TYR A 313 19.51 7.40 0.54
CA TYR A 313 19.90 7.53 1.93
C TYR A 313 19.19 6.49 2.80
N SER A 314 20.00 5.60 3.39
CA SER A 314 19.58 4.58 4.35
C SER A 314 20.22 4.89 5.69
N ARG A 315 19.42 4.93 6.76
CA ARG A 315 19.90 5.14 8.13
C ARG A 315 19.47 3.99 9.04
N PRO A 316 20.23 3.65 10.09
CA PRO A 316 19.73 2.77 11.14
C PRO A 316 18.54 3.43 11.85
N TYR A 317 17.69 2.60 12.45
CA TYR A 317 16.66 3.09 13.37
C TYR A 317 17.29 3.64 14.64
N ASN A 318 16.69 4.71 15.18
CA ASN A 318 17.21 5.35 16.38
C ASN A 318 16.91 4.51 17.62
N THR A 319 17.83 4.57 18.58
CA THR A 319 17.64 4.07 19.94
C THR A 319 17.59 5.28 20.87
N ASP A 320 16.45 5.51 21.50
CA ASP A 320 16.34 6.55 22.53
C ASP A 320 16.97 6.03 23.82
N SER A 321 18.30 5.99 23.83
CA SER A 321 19.08 5.78 25.05
C SER A 321 19.27 7.14 25.74
N GLY A 322 18.19 7.66 26.34
CA GLY A 322 18.19 8.84 27.23
C GLY A 322 19.34 9.84 27.05
N SER A 323 19.45 10.50 25.90
CA SER A 323 20.36 11.65 25.78
C SER A 323 19.65 12.88 26.34
N SER A 324 20.03 13.21 27.57
CA SER A 324 19.89 14.51 28.23
C SER A 324 19.67 15.71 27.28
N ASP A 325 18.44 16.21 27.23
CA ASP A 325 18.21 17.66 27.18
C ASP A 325 16.93 18.03 27.96
N ALA A 326 16.98 19.19 28.60
CA ALA A 326 16.33 19.46 29.89
C ALA A 326 14.79 19.52 29.89
N SER A 327 14.16 18.77 30.82
CA SER A 327 12.94 19.15 31.55
C SER A 327 12.78 18.24 32.79
N PRO A 328 12.94 18.73 34.02
CA PRO A 328 12.69 17.94 35.21
C PRO A 328 11.23 18.16 35.65
N ILE A 329 10.37 17.15 35.55
CA ILE A 329 9.23 16.96 36.46
C ILE A 329 8.78 15.49 36.38
N SER A 330 8.43 14.98 37.55
CA SER A 330 7.83 13.70 37.93
C SER A 330 8.71 12.44 37.85
N SER A 331 9.26 12.16 39.02
CA SER A 331 9.75 10.87 39.52
C SER A 331 8.72 9.74 39.39
N ASP A 332 9.05 8.70 38.64
CA ASP A 332 8.80 7.33 39.04
C ASP A 332 9.94 6.44 38.53
N ASP A 333 10.46 5.61 39.41
CA ASP A 333 11.71 4.85 39.26
C ASP A 333 11.39 3.48 38.63
N THR A 334 11.52 3.39 37.31
CA THR A 334 11.60 2.09 36.59
C THR A 334 12.81 2.11 35.67
N LEU A 335 13.67 1.11 35.87
CA LEU A 335 14.95 0.88 35.17
C LEU A 335 14.89 1.27 33.69
N GLY A 336 15.88 2.05 33.25
CA GLY A 336 15.98 2.61 31.89
C GLY A 336 15.83 1.56 30.78
N SER A 337 14.60 1.41 30.30
CA SER A 337 14.28 0.62 29.12
C SER A 337 14.73 1.41 27.90
N THR A 338 15.62 0.83 27.09
CA THR A 338 16.01 1.44 25.81
C THR A 338 14.83 1.32 24.86
N THR A 339 14.20 2.44 24.54
CA THR A 339 13.08 2.46 23.58
C THR A 339 13.63 2.53 22.16
N TYR A 340 13.23 1.57 21.34
CA TYR A 340 13.60 1.51 19.93
C TYR A 340 12.60 2.30 19.08
N GLU A 341 13.06 3.07 18.09
CA GLU A 341 12.19 3.80 17.16
C GLU A 341 11.16 2.86 16.51
N GLN A 342 11.55 1.63 16.19
CA GLN A 342 10.67 0.62 15.62
C GLN A 342 9.43 0.33 16.50
N GLN A 343 9.53 0.49 17.82
CA GLN A 343 8.43 0.26 18.75
C GLN A 343 7.40 1.41 18.71
N THR A 344 7.83 2.64 18.47
CA THR A 344 6.97 3.86 18.54
C THR A 344 6.44 4.32 17.17
N VAL A 345 7.02 3.81 16.07
CA VAL A 345 6.58 4.09 14.69
C VAL A 345 5.08 3.83 14.52
N LEU A 346 4.31 4.85 14.10
CA LEU A 346 2.86 4.76 13.84
C LEU A 346 2.00 4.35 15.07
N GLU A 347 2.51 4.50 16.29
CA GLU A 347 1.79 4.12 17.52
C GLU A 347 0.45 4.88 17.68
N GLU A 348 0.35 6.10 17.14
CA GLU A 348 -0.89 6.89 17.17
C GLU A 348 -2.07 6.19 16.47
N GLU A 349 -1.82 5.32 15.49
CA GLU A 349 -2.86 4.57 14.78
C GLU A 349 -3.53 3.50 15.67
N GLU A 350 -2.85 3.00 16.69
CA GLU A 350 -3.40 1.97 17.58
C GLU A 350 -4.63 2.48 18.36
N LYS A 351 -4.59 3.76 18.76
CA LYS A 351 -5.66 4.45 19.48
C LYS A 351 -6.94 4.56 18.65
N GLU A 352 -6.81 4.44 17.34
CA GLU A 352 -7.88 4.61 16.35
C GLU A 352 -8.53 3.30 15.92
N TRP A 353 -7.95 2.17 16.34
CA TRP A 353 -8.48 0.86 16.04
C TRP A 353 -9.85 0.64 16.67
N HIS A 354 -10.64 -0.18 15.99
CA HIS A 354 -12.01 -0.44 16.43
C HIS A 354 -12.05 -1.18 17.77
N LYS A 355 -13.07 -0.90 18.59
CA LYS A 355 -13.24 -1.51 19.91
C LYS A 355 -13.35 -3.04 19.88
N SER A 356 -13.78 -3.62 18.75
CA SER A 356 -13.83 -5.08 18.59
C SER A 356 -12.45 -5.72 18.72
N VAL A 357 -11.40 -5.01 18.33
CA VAL A 357 -10.02 -5.47 18.41
C VAL A 357 -9.59 -5.63 19.86
N HIS A 358 -10.08 -4.78 20.76
CA HIS A 358 -9.73 -4.83 22.18
C HIS A 358 -10.55 -5.85 22.98
N ARG A 359 -11.51 -6.55 22.34
CA ARG A 359 -12.25 -7.62 23.02
C ARG A 359 -11.27 -8.75 23.34
N LYS A 360 -11.30 -9.22 24.58
CA LYS A 360 -10.52 -10.39 24.99
C LYS A 360 -11.16 -11.63 24.38
N ASP A 361 -10.31 -12.54 23.91
CA ASP A 361 -10.76 -13.86 23.49
C ASP A 361 -10.84 -14.73 24.74
N GLU A 362 -12.04 -14.90 25.29
CA GLU A 362 -12.26 -15.71 26.51
C GLU A 362 -12.03 -17.21 26.24
N ALA A 363 -12.11 -17.65 24.98
CA ALA A 363 -11.93 -19.05 24.61
C ALA A 363 -10.45 -19.47 24.59
N ASN A 364 -9.54 -18.55 24.24
CA ASN A 364 -8.10 -18.81 24.21
C ASN A 364 -7.33 -17.61 24.80
N PRO A 365 -7.26 -17.49 26.14
CA PRO A 365 -6.59 -16.36 26.79
C PRO A 365 -5.08 -16.32 26.53
N ASP A 366 -4.45 -17.47 26.30
CA ASP A 366 -2.99 -17.60 26.10
C ASP A 366 -2.57 -17.45 24.62
N LYS A 367 -3.52 -17.22 23.72
CA LYS A 367 -3.22 -17.05 22.30
C LYS A 367 -2.57 -15.68 22.08
N GLU A 368 -1.41 -15.70 21.43
CA GLU A 368 -0.70 -14.49 20.99
C GLU A 368 -1.61 -13.62 20.11
N ARG A 369 -1.56 -12.31 20.35
CA ARG A 369 -2.40 -11.31 19.69
C ARG A 369 -1.51 -10.27 19.05
N GLU A 370 -1.01 -10.55 17.86
CA GLU A 370 0.03 -9.76 17.21
C GLU A 370 -0.31 -8.26 17.05
N TRP A 371 -1.60 -7.91 16.97
CA TRP A 371 -2.01 -6.51 16.92
C TRP A 371 -1.97 -5.83 18.28
N LEU A 372 -2.36 -6.50 19.37
CA LEU A 372 -2.43 -5.87 20.69
C LEU A 372 -1.15 -6.00 21.50
N ASP A 373 -0.41 -7.09 21.32
CA ASP A 373 0.82 -7.34 22.06
C ASP A 373 1.89 -6.29 21.72
N ASP A 374 2.69 -5.91 22.70
CA ASP A 374 3.75 -4.91 22.51
C ASP A 374 4.83 -5.43 21.57
N ILE A 375 5.43 -4.52 20.79
CA ILE A 375 6.53 -4.89 19.90
C ILE A 375 7.76 -5.22 20.77
N VAL A 376 8.10 -6.50 20.87
CA VAL A 376 9.35 -6.98 21.46
C VAL A 376 10.40 -7.09 20.38
N ILE A 377 11.58 -6.50 20.61
CA ILE A 377 12.67 -6.44 19.64
C ILE A 377 13.95 -7.02 20.25
N ASP A 378 14.63 -7.89 19.52
CA ASP A 378 15.98 -8.34 19.85
C ASP A 378 17.00 -7.26 19.42
N PRO A 379 17.84 -6.73 20.33
CA PRO A 379 18.87 -5.72 20.01
C PRO A 379 19.77 -6.11 18.82
N ARG A 380 20.02 -7.41 18.64
CA ARG A 380 20.82 -7.95 17.55
C ARG A 380 20.13 -7.75 16.20
N LEU A 381 18.82 -7.88 16.13
CA LEU A 381 18.07 -7.62 14.89
C LEU A 381 17.79 -6.13 14.72
N ALA A 382 17.49 -5.41 15.81
CA ALA A 382 17.24 -3.98 15.81
C ALA A 382 18.36 -3.18 15.13
N SER A 383 19.61 -3.48 15.50
CA SER A 383 20.82 -2.83 14.96
C SER A 383 21.08 -3.10 13.48
N ARG A 384 20.51 -4.19 12.93
CA ARG A 384 20.63 -4.54 11.50
C ARG A 384 19.52 -3.92 10.65
N MET A 385 18.41 -3.49 11.26
CA MET A 385 17.30 -2.86 10.56
C MET A 385 17.63 -1.42 10.19
N HIS A 386 17.26 -1.05 8.96
CA HIS A 386 17.47 0.29 8.43
C HIS A 386 16.16 0.86 7.87
N ARG A 387 16.08 2.18 7.82
CA ARG A 387 14.98 2.93 7.22
C ARG A 387 15.49 3.79 6.08
N TYR A 388 14.80 3.74 4.94
CA TYR A 388 15.04 4.69 3.86
C TYR A 388 14.41 6.03 4.20
N SER A 389 15.17 7.10 3.99
CA SER A 389 14.67 8.47 4.11
C SER A 389 15.14 9.28 2.91
N VAL A 390 14.35 10.30 2.54
CA VAL A 390 14.73 11.20 1.46
C VAL A 390 15.94 12.02 1.92
N SER A 391 16.98 12.10 1.11
CA SER A 391 18.14 12.96 1.42
C SER A 391 17.73 14.44 1.35
N PRO A 392 18.38 15.34 2.11
CA PRO A 392 18.06 16.78 2.06
C PRO A 392 18.13 17.39 0.64
N GLU A 393 19.02 16.86 -0.20
CA GLU A 393 19.17 17.28 -1.59
C GLU A 393 17.94 16.92 -2.45
N GLU A 394 17.46 15.67 -2.31
CA GLU A 394 16.26 15.21 -3.02
C GLU A 394 14.99 15.88 -2.48
N GLU A 395 14.96 16.24 -1.20
CA GLU A 395 13.86 17.05 -0.64
C GLU A 395 13.81 18.44 -1.25
N ALA A 396 14.95 19.13 -1.32
CA ALA A 396 15.06 20.44 -1.95
C ALA A 396 14.69 20.37 -3.43
N ARG A 397 15.09 19.30 -4.12
CA ARG A 397 14.69 19.02 -5.50
C ARG A 397 13.18 18.81 -5.62
N ALA A 398 12.57 18.03 -4.75
CA ALA A 398 11.14 17.82 -4.73
C ALA A 398 10.38 19.15 -4.54
N GLN A 399 10.90 20.06 -3.70
CA GLN A 399 10.34 21.41 -3.55
C GLN A 399 10.46 22.23 -4.85
N ARG A 400 11.63 22.21 -5.52
CA ARG A 400 11.82 22.88 -6.82
C ARG A 400 10.88 22.35 -7.91
N ILE A 401 10.60 21.04 -7.92
CA ILE A 401 9.60 20.41 -8.81
C ILE A 401 8.20 20.94 -8.50
N LEU A 402 7.83 21.05 -7.21
CA LEU A 402 6.52 21.55 -6.79
C LEU A 402 6.30 23.02 -7.18
N GLU A 403 7.36 23.83 -7.09
CA GLU A 403 7.41 25.23 -7.53
C GLU A 403 7.43 25.36 -9.06
N GLY A 404 7.83 24.29 -9.76
CA GLY A 404 7.89 24.23 -11.21
C GLY A 404 9.18 24.80 -11.80
N GLN A 405 10.21 24.99 -10.98
CA GLN A 405 11.56 25.39 -11.39
C GLN A 405 12.32 24.24 -12.05
N GLU A 406 12.08 23.02 -11.57
CA GLU A 406 12.65 21.78 -12.11
C GLU A 406 11.53 20.85 -12.58
N TYR A 407 11.86 19.91 -13.47
CA TYR A 407 10.98 18.84 -13.91
C TYR A 407 11.68 17.47 -13.71
N ILE A 408 11.31 16.46 -14.48
CA ILE A 408 11.98 15.17 -14.47
C ILE A 408 13.45 15.38 -14.84
N LEU A 409 14.37 14.71 -14.12
CA LEU A 409 15.80 14.81 -14.35
C LEU A 409 16.11 14.58 -15.85
N GLY A 410 16.84 15.52 -16.46
CA GLY A 410 17.22 15.45 -17.88
C GLY A 410 16.11 15.80 -18.88
N GLN A 411 14.98 16.39 -18.45
CA GLN A 411 13.90 16.82 -19.33
C GLN A 411 13.45 18.26 -19.07
N GLU A 412 13.04 18.92 -20.14
CA GLU A 412 12.35 20.20 -20.06
C GLU A 412 10.86 19.99 -19.79
N ARG A 413 10.27 20.92 -19.04
CA ARG A 413 8.84 20.88 -18.73
C ARG A 413 8.03 21.14 -20.01
N PRO A 414 7.06 20.27 -20.35
CA PRO A 414 6.22 20.51 -21.52
C PRO A 414 5.39 21.80 -21.34
N VAL A 415 5.16 22.53 -22.44
CA VAL A 415 4.39 23.77 -22.43
C VAL A 415 2.99 23.49 -21.88
N PRO A 416 2.50 24.24 -20.88
CA PRO A 416 1.19 23.99 -20.28
C PRO A 416 0.08 24.23 -21.32
N VAL A 417 -0.61 23.17 -21.71
CA VAL A 417 -1.75 23.24 -22.62
C VAL A 417 -3.01 23.70 -21.85
N PRO A 418 -3.70 24.77 -22.27
CA PRO A 418 -4.93 25.23 -21.64
C PRO A 418 -5.99 24.12 -21.57
N PHE A 419 -6.79 24.14 -20.50
CA PHE A 419 -7.82 23.10 -20.26
C PHE A 419 -8.79 22.94 -21.43
N TRP A 420 -9.25 24.05 -22.03
CA TRP A 420 -10.17 24.01 -23.17
C TRP A 420 -9.55 23.30 -24.38
N LYS A 421 -8.25 23.52 -24.65
CA LYS A 421 -7.52 22.85 -25.74
C LYS A 421 -7.34 21.37 -25.44
N ARG A 422 -7.02 20.99 -24.20
CA ARG A 422 -7.02 19.58 -23.77
C ARG A 422 -8.39 18.90 -23.93
N MET A 423 -9.48 19.60 -23.59
CA MET A 423 -10.84 19.07 -23.76
C MET A 423 -11.24 18.96 -25.23
N TRP A 424 -10.86 19.94 -26.05
CA TRP A 424 -11.08 19.94 -27.49
C TRP A 424 -10.33 18.80 -28.19
N VAL A 425 -9.11 18.49 -27.77
CA VAL A 425 -8.36 17.33 -28.27
C VAL A 425 -8.97 16.01 -27.77
N LYS A 426 -9.27 15.90 -26.47
CA LYS A 426 -9.71 14.63 -25.89
C LYS A 426 -11.13 14.22 -26.27
N TYR A 427 -12.04 15.19 -26.38
CA TYR A 427 -13.48 14.94 -26.59
C TYR A 427 -14.05 15.64 -27.82
N GLY A 428 -13.28 16.50 -28.48
CA GLY A 428 -13.67 17.17 -29.72
C GLY A 428 -12.91 16.62 -30.93
N TYR A 429 -12.83 17.43 -31.98
CA TYR A 429 -12.07 17.12 -33.21
C TYR A 429 -10.66 17.72 -33.18
N GLY A 430 -10.13 18.08 -32.00
CA GLY A 430 -8.79 18.62 -31.88
C GLY A 430 -7.74 17.54 -32.11
N GLU A 431 -6.74 17.84 -32.93
CA GLU A 431 -5.57 16.98 -33.10
C GLU A 431 -4.41 17.52 -32.25
N ASP A 432 -3.66 16.62 -31.60
CA ASP A 432 -2.45 16.98 -30.86
C ASP A 432 -1.39 17.54 -31.80
N GLU A 433 -0.65 18.56 -31.38
CA GLU A 433 0.42 19.16 -32.22
C GLU A 433 1.51 18.14 -32.59
N GLU A 434 1.75 17.15 -31.73
CA GLU A 434 2.68 16.05 -32.02
C GLU A 434 2.13 15.06 -33.05
N THR A 435 0.82 14.80 -33.06
CA THR A 435 0.20 13.94 -34.08
C THR A 435 0.11 14.67 -35.41
N LEU A 436 -0.18 15.97 -35.40
CA LEU A 436 -0.10 16.85 -36.58
C LEU A 436 1.30 16.87 -37.18
N ARG A 437 2.36 16.96 -36.37
CA ARG A 437 3.76 16.90 -36.84
C ARG A 437 4.15 15.54 -37.44
N ARG A 438 3.51 14.45 -37.02
CA ARG A 438 3.75 13.09 -37.53
C ARG A 438 2.92 12.75 -38.76
N LYS A 439 1.93 13.56 -39.12
CA LYS A 439 1.16 13.34 -40.35
C LYS A 439 2.07 13.65 -41.55
N PRO A 440 2.18 12.73 -42.52
CA PRO A 440 2.88 13.04 -43.76
C PRO A 440 2.15 14.21 -44.43
N ILE A 441 2.91 15.23 -44.83
CA ILE A 441 2.41 16.32 -45.67
C ILE A 441 2.15 15.70 -47.04
N LEU A 442 0.93 15.21 -47.26
CA LEU A 442 0.46 14.89 -48.60
C LEU A 442 0.38 16.21 -49.35
N GLY A 443 1.36 16.46 -50.21
CA GLY A 443 1.26 17.54 -51.20
C GLY A 443 -0.01 17.31 -52.03
N ASN A 444 -0.70 18.40 -52.38
CA ASN A 444 -1.90 18.35 -53.21
C ASN A 444 -1.63 17.49 -54.45
N LEU A 445 -2.31 16.34 -54.54
CA LEU A 445 -2.30 15.43 -55.68
C LEU A 445 -3.38 15.82 -56.71
N ASP A 446 -3.68 17.12 -56.80
CA ASP A 446 -4.72 17.68 -57.69
C ASP A 446 -4.12 18.69 -58.68
N GLU A 447 -2.96 18.38 -59.27
CA GLU A 447 -2.45 19.01 -60.50
C GLU A 447 -2.14 17.95 -61.58
N GLU A 448 -3.10 17.07 -61.86
CA GLU A 448 -3.19 16.33 -63.14
C GLU A 448 -4.58 16.44 -63.76
#